data_AF-A0A9E2KC17-F1
#
_entry.id   AF-A0A9E2KC17-F1
#
_cell.length_a   1.000
_cell.length_b   1.000
_cell.length_c   1.000
_cell.angle_alpha   90.00
_cell.angle_beta   90.00
_cell.angle_gamma   90.00
#
_symmetry.space_group_name_H-M   'P 1'
#
loop_
_entity.id
_entity.type
_entity.pdbx_description
1 polymer ?
#
loop_
_entity_poly.entity_id
_entity_poly.type
_entity_poly.pdbx_seq_one_letter_code
_entity_poly.pdbx_strand_id
1 'polypeptide(L)'
;MQLSIRLSAIAKFVPQGSRVIDVGTDHAYIPIYLSEKGIAKSCLATDINKGPLEKARKNLVAHKISNVDLKQTNGLEGISCDAGNIIMISGMGGYLIIDILKRGKSLVEKMDKLILQPQQDIDEVRKYLHSIGFKIEDEDFVQDDEKYYTIIVAVPGEEYYEKSYEYTYGKCLIEKKLPLFKTWITQKRHKQECIYTALESQDSQNALQRKEELMQEIQTLREVEACLD
;
A
#
# COMPACT_ATOMS: atom_id res chain seq x y z
N MET A 1 -20.25 10.57 0.50
CA MET A 1 -19.54 10.31 -0.77
C MET A 1 -19.30 8.81 -0.96
N GLN A 2 -19.29 8.33 -2.22
CA GLN A 2 -18.89 6.96 -2.55
C GLN A 2 -17.42 6.96 -2.99
N LEU A 3 -16.60 6.12 -2.36
CA LEU A 3 -15.20 5.94 -2.71
C LEU A 3 -15.05 4.88 -3.83
N SER A 4 -13.95 4.94 -4.58
CA SER A 4 -13.57 3.84 -5.48
C SER A 4 -13.28 2.56 -4.70
N ILE A 5 -13.14 1.42 -5.38
CA ILE A 5 -12.86 0.14 -4.71
C ILE A 5 -11.52 0.24 -3.95
N ARG A 6 -10.49 0.81 -4.59
CA ARG A 6 -9.17 1.03 -3.98
C ARG A 6 -9.25 1.89 -2.72
N LEU A 7 -9.90 3.06 -2.80
CA LEU A 7 -9.98 3.97 -1.65
C LEU A 7 -10.83 3.39 -0.51
N SER A 8 -11.88 2.64 -0.86
CA SER A 8 -12.70 1.91 0.12
C SER A 8 -11.90 0.82 0.84
N ALA A 9 -11.05 0.10 0.10
CA ALA A 9 -10.19 -0.96 0.64
C ALA A 9 -9.11 -0.42 1.59
N ILE A 10 -8.68 0.83 1.41
CA ILE A 10 -7.79 1.52 2.36
C ILE A 10 -8.60 1.97 3.60
N ALA A 11 -9.73 2.64 3.38
CA ALA A 11 -10.54 3.22 4.46
C ALA A 11 -11.07 2.18 5.45
N LYS A 12 -11.33 0.94 4.99
CA LYS A 12 -11.83 -0.15 5.85
C LYS A 12 -10.90 -0.52 7.01
N PHE A 13 -9.61 -0.21 6.88
CA PHE A 13 -8.60 -0.55 7.89
C PHE A 13 -8.41 0.53 8.96
N VAL A 14 -9.14 1.64 8.85
CA VAL A 14 -9.14 2.71 9.86
C VAL A 14 -10.10 2.32 11.00
N PRO A 15 -9.60 2.08 12.22
CA PRO A 15 -10.44 1.80 13.37
C PRO A 15 -11.32 3.00 13.74
N GLN A 16 -12.50 2.71 14.28
CA GLN A 16 -13.42 3.71 14.83
C GLN A 16 -12.74 4.58 15.89
N GLY A 17 -12.93 5.90 15.82
CA GLY A 17 -12.39 6.88 16.77
C GLY A 17 -10.93 7.29 16.53
N SER A 18 -10.30 6.83 15.45
CA SER A 18 -8.89 7.11 15.15
C SER A 18 -8.64 8.57 14.77
N ARG A 19 -7.39 9.02 14.93
CA ARG A 19 -6.90 10.30 14.41
C ARG A 19 -5.91 10.00 13.28
N VAL A 20 -6.29 10.35 12.05
CA VAL A 20 -5.61 9.87 10.84
C VAL A 20 -4.77 10.95 10.20
N ILE A 21 -3.52 10.64 9.86
CA ILE A 21 -2.66 11.47 9.01
C ILE A 21 -2.69 10.88 7.61
N ASP A 22 -3.34 11.55 6.66
CA ASP A 22 -3.43 11.15 5.26
C ASP A 22 -2.37 11.90 4.43
N VAL A 23 -1.32 11.18 4.02
CA VAL A 23 -0.16 11.76 3.33
C VAL A 23 -0.31 11.65 1.82
N GLY A 24 -0.16 12.79 1.13
CA GLY A 24 -0.37 12.89 -0.32
C GLY A 24 -1.86 12.82 -0.67
N THR A 25 -2.66 13.56 0.08
CA THR A 25 -4.12 13.53 -0.01
C THR A 25 -4.60 13.97 -1.38
N ASP A 26 -5.18 13.05 -2.14
CA ASP A 26 -5.81 13.39 -3.40
C ASP A 26 -7.22 13.93 -3.14
N HIS A 27 -7.30 15.25 -3.00
CA HIS A 27 -8.56 16.01 -2.86
C HIS A 27 -9.35 15.68 -1.57
N ALA A 28 -8.70 15.12 -0.55
CA ALA A 28 -9.27 14.73 0.74
C ALA A 28 -10.43 13.72 0.67
N TYR A 29 -10.49 12.88 -0.37
CA TYR A 29 -11.59 11.92 -0.50
C TYR A 29 -11.68 10.92 0.66
N ILE A 30 -10.57 10.26 1.04
CA ILE A 30 -10.60 9.35 2.19
C ILE A 30 -10.90 10.12 3.50
N PRO A 31 -10.22 11.24 3.84
CA PRO A 31 -10.56 12.03 5.02
C PRO A 31 -12.03 12.44 5.12
N ILE A 32 -12.63 12.89 4.01
CA ILE A 32 -14.05 13.25 3.94
C ILE A 32 -14.91 12.04 4.23
N TYR A 33 -14.65 10.90 3.58
CA TYR A 33 -15.41 9.68 3.80
C TYR A 33 -15.34 9.21 5.26
N LEU A 34 -14.15 9.20 5.85
CA LEU A 34 -13.96 8.79 7.24
C LEU A 34 -14.71 9.72 8.21
N SER A 35 -14.74 11.02 7.92
CA SER A 35 -15.48 12.02 8.70
C SER A 35 -16.99 11.85 8.56
N GLU A 36 -17.51 11.76 7.33
CA GLU A 36 -18.95 11.59 7.05
C GLU A 36 -19.51 10.31 7.70
N LYS A 37 -18.70 9.25 7.76
CA LYS A 37 -19.07 7.98 8.40
C LYS A 37 -18.84 7.97 9.91
N GLY A 38 -18.28 9.04 10.48
CA GLY A 38 -17.92 9.11 11.89
C GLY A 38 -16.83 8.12 12.30
N ILE A 39 -16.07 7.57 11.35
CA ILE A 39 -15.00 6.59 11.60
C ILE A 39 -13.80 7.28 12.23
N ALA A 40 -13.35 8.39 11.64
CA ALA A 40 -12.25 9.17 12.19
C ALA A 40 -12.74 10.27 13.12
N LYS A 41 -12.11 10.39 14.28
CA LYS A 41 -12.33 11.51 15.21
C LYS A 41 -11.82 12.82 14.60
N SER A 42 -10.64 12.78 13.99
CA SER A 42 -10.05 13.89 13.24
C SER A 42 -9.10 13.37 12.18
N CYS A 43 -8.86 14.16 11.14
CA CYS A 43 -7.83 13.86 10.14
C CYS A 43 -6.91 15.07 9.92
N LEU A 44 -5.64 14.81 9.64
CA LEU A 44 -4.71 15.75 9.04
C LEU A 44 -4.41 15.26 7.63
N ALA A 45 -4.88 15.99 6.61
CA ALA A 45 -4.61 15.65 5.22
C ALA A 45 -3.48 16.55 4.69
N THR A 46 -2.43 15.93 4.13
CA THR A 46 -1.23 16.64 3.70
C THR A 46 -0.91 16.42 2.23
N ASP A 47 -0.29 17.40 1.59
CA ASP A 47 0.27 17.26 0.25
C ASP A 47 1.45 18.23 0.11
N ILE A 48 2.42 17.91 -0.76
CA ILE A 48 3.53 18.81 -1.08
C ILE A 48 3.06 19.95 -1.99
N ASN A 49 2.06 19.68 -2.82
CA ASN A 49 1.52 20.59 -3.82
C ASN A 49 0.33 21.37 -3.25
N LYS A 50 0.31 22.67 -3.55
CA LYS A 50 -0.82 23.53 -3.17
C LYS A 50 -2.12 23.15 -3.92
N GLY A 51 -2.02 22.71 -5.17
CA GLY A 51 -3.18 22.40 -6.02
C GLY A 51 -4.15 21.36 -5.43
N PRO A 52 -3.69 20.15 -5.07
CA PRO A 52 -4.50 19.16 -4.37
C PRO A 52 -5.14 19.69 -3.08
N LEU A 53 -4.42 20.49 -2.29
CA LEU A 53 -4.95 21.06 -1.05
C LEU A 53 -6.03 22.13 -1.29
N GLU A 54 -5.91 22.94 -2.34
CA GLU A 54 -6.97 23.88 -2.73
C GLU A 54 -8.26 23.14 -3.11
N LYS A 55 -8.14 22.02 -3.84
CA LYS A 55 -9.29 21.18 -4.17
C LYS A 55 -9.85 20.48 -2.94
N ALA A 56 -8.99 19.94 -2.08
CA ALA A 56 -9.39 19.36 -0.79
C ALA A 56 -10.18 20.38 0.03
N ARG A 57 -9.72 21.64 0.13
CA ARG A 57 -10.43 22.69 0.88
C ARG A 57 -11.83 22.94 0.32
N LYS A 58 -11.99 23.01 -1.01
CA LYS A 58 -13.31 23.15 -1.64
C LYS A 58 -14.22 21.97 -1.33
N ASN A 59 -13.68 20.75 -1.36
CA ASN A 59 -14.44 19.55 -1.03
C ASN A 59 -14.87 19.53 0.45
N LEU A 60 -13.98 19.90 1.38
CA LEU A 60 -14.31 19.99 2.81
C LEU A 60 -15.48 20.95 3.05
N VAL A 61 -15.46 22.13 2.40
CA VAL A 61 -16.56 23.10 2.49
C VAL A 61 -17.86 22.53 1.88
N ALA A 62 -17.79 21.93 0.69
CA ALA A 62 -18.95 21.36 0.01
C ALA A 62 -19.63 20.24 0.82
N HIS A 63 -18.82 19.42 1.50
CA HIS A 63 -19.27 18.32 2.35
C HIS A 63 -19.51 18.72 3.82
N LYS A 64 -19.33 20.01 4.17
CA LYS A 64 -19.50 20.55 5.54
C LYS A 64 -18.65 19.83 6.59
N ILE A 65 -17.43 19.48 6.22
CA ILE A 65 -16.48 18.76 7.08
C ILE A 65 -15.61 19.76 7.85
N SER A 66 -15.56 19.62 9.17
CA SER A 66 -14.84 20.53 10.07
C SER A 66 -13.71 19.88 10.88
N ASN A 67 -13.64 18.55 10.92
CA ASN A 67 -12.64 17.79 11.67
C ASN A 67 -11.47 17.28 10.80
N VAL A 68 -11.23 17.92 9.65
CA VAL A 68 -10.12 17.61 8.74
C VAL A 68 -9.29 18.87 8.52
N ASP A 69 -8.06 18.85 9.01
CA ASP A 69 -7.10 19.92 8.79
C ASP A 69 -6.26 19.66 7.53
N LEU A 70 -5.86 20.74 6.86
CA LEU A 70 -5.01 20.69 5.67
C LEU A 70 -3.65 21.29 5.95
N LYS A 71 -2.57 20.58 5.58
CA LYS A 71 -1.21 21.10 5.73
C LYS A 71 -0.37 20.84 4.47
N GLN A 72 0.24 21.89 3.94
CA GLN A 72 1.24 21.74 2.90
C GLN A 72 2.57 21.31 3.53
N THR A 73 3.07 20.12 3.18
CA THR A 73 4.34 19.59 3.68
C THR A 73 4.89 18.50 2.77
N ASN A 74 6.20 18.27 2.82
CA ASN A 74 6.84 17.15 2.15
C ASN A 74 6.72 15.88 3.02
N GLY A 75 5.69 15.09 2.77
CA GLY A 75 5.46 13.85 3.49
C GLY A 75 5.11 14.09 4.95
N LEU A 76 5.98 13.63 5.86
CA LEU A 76 5.79 13.72 7.31
C LEU A 76 6.61 14.85 7.98
N GLU A 77 7.29 15.69 7.19
CA GLU A 77 8.13 16.77 7.72
C GLU A 77 7.32 17.75 8.59
N GLY A 78 7.83 18.01 9.80
CA GLY A 78 7.24 18.98 10.74
C GLY A 78 5.82 18.63 11.21
N ILE A 79 5.38 17.38 11.07
CA ILE A 79 4.11 16.91 11.66
C ILE A 79 4.36 16.56 13.13
N SER A 80 3.50 17.08 14.01
CA SER A 80 3.59 16.87 15.45
C SER A 80 3.09 15.48 15.85
N CYS A 81 3.64 14.91 16.92
CA CYS A 81 3.28 13.58 17.42
C CYS A 81 1.83 13.47 17.92
N ASP A 82 1.17 14.60 18.20
CA ASP A 82 -0.23 14.66 18.61
C ASP A 82 -1.22 14.76 17.44
N ALA A 83 -0.73 14.93 16.20
CA ALA A 83 -1.54 15.10 15.01
C ALA A 83 -2.39 13.86 14.66
N GLY A 84 -1.93 12.67 15.07
CA GLY A 84 -2.62 11.43 14.78
C GLY A 84 -2.00 10.24 15.50
N ASN A 85 -2.66 9.09 15.38
CA ASN A 85 -2.15 7.80 15.82
C ASN A 85 -2.09 6.77 14.68
N ILE A 86 -2.58 7.14 13.50
CA ILE A 86 -2.52 6.32 12.28
C ILE A 86 -1.96 7.16 11.15
N ILE A 87 -1.00 6.61 10.42
CA ILE A 87 -0.52 7.19 9.15
C ILE A 87 -1.07 6.38 8.00
N MET A 88 -1.58 7.07 6.99
CA MET A 88 -2.03 6.52 5.73
C MET A 88 -1.23 7.13 4.59
N ILE A 89 -0.68 6.29 3.72
CA ILE A 89 0.07 6.72 2.52
C ILE A 89 -0.37 5.83 1.36
N SER A 90 -0.97 6.42 0.32
CA SER A 90 -1.52 5.64 -0.79
C SER A 90 -1.21 6.23 -2.15
N GLY A 91 -1.16 5.38 -3.18
CA GLY A 91 -0.95 5.82 -4.55
C GLY A 91 0.46 6.28 -4.89
N MET A 92 1.47 5.88 -4.11
CA MET A 92 2.88 6.23 -4.30
C MET A 92 3.74 5.00 -4.58
N GLY A 93 4.93 5.20 -5.17
CA GLY A 93 5.92 4.13 -5.32
C GLY A 93 6.54 3.71 -3.98
N GLY A 94 6.97 2.46 -3.86
CA GLY A 94 7.44 1.89 -2.59
C GLY A 94 8.62 2.64 -1.98
N TYR A 95 9.65 2.95 -2.78
CA TYR A 95 10.79 3.74 -2.30
C TYR A 95 10.40 5.14 -1.83
N LEU A 96 9.44 5.80 -2.49
CA LEU A 96 8.94 7.10 -2.04
C LEU A 96 8.21 6.98 -0.68
N ILE A 97 7.41 5.93 -0.49
CA ILE A 97 6.76 5.65 0.80
C ILE A 97 7.83 5.44 1.88
N ILE A 98 8.85 4.63 1.61
CA ILE A 98 9.98 4.40 2.53
C ILE A 98 10.66 5.71 2.90
N ASP A 99 10.95 6.56 1.92
CA ASP A 99 11.61 7.85 2.16
C ASP A 99 10.75 8.81 2.99
N ILE A 100 9.43 8.83 2.78
CA ILE A 100 8.48 9.59 3.61
C ILE A 100 8.52 9.09 5.05
N LEU A 101 8.49 7.76 5.26
CA LEU A 101 8.56 7.16 6.59
C LEU A 101 9.91 7.46 7.27
N LYS A 102 11.03 7.40 6.54
CA LYS A 102 12.36 7.76 7.04
C LYS A 102 12.44 9.21 7.52
N ARG A 103 11.91 10.15 6.71
CA ARG A 103 11.86 11.57 7.10
C ARG A 103 11.01 11.82 8.34
N GLY A 104 9.94 11.04 8.51
CA GLY A 104 9.03 11.10 9.65
C GLY A 104 9.38 10.17 10.82
N LYS A 105 10.60 9.60 10.89
CA LYS A 105 10.94 8.50 11.82
C LYS A 105 10.43 8.69 13.25
N SER A 106 10.69 9.84 13.86
CA SER A 106 10.28 10.14 15.25
C SER A 106 8.77 10.16 15.49
N LEU A 107 8.00 10.47 14.45
CA LEU A 107 6.54 10.37 14.44
C LEU A 107 6.11 8.91 14.23
N VAL A 108 6.69 8.25 13.22
CA VAL A 108 6.36 6.86 12.84
C VAL A 108 6.54 5.90 14.01
N GLU A 109 7.61 6.03 14.79
CA GLU A 109 7.89 5.20 15.98
C GLU A 109 6.81 5.29 17.08
N LYS A 110 5.92 6.29 17.02
CA LYS A 110 4.84 6.51 17.99
C LYS A 110 3.45 6.17 17.43
N MET A 111 3.38 5.72 16.17
CA MET A 111 2.10 5.39 15.54
C MET A 111 1.62 4.01 15.96
N ASP A 112 0.32 3.89 16.19
CA ASP A 112 -0.31 2.61 16.50
C ASP A 112 -0.44 1.75 15.23
N LYS A 113 -0.55 2.39 14.05
CA LYS A 113 -0.81 1.73 12.78
C LYS A 113 -0.33 2.53 11.58
N LEU A 114 0.18 1.83 10.58
CA LEU A 114 0.48 2.34 9.23
C LEU A 114 -0.42 1.62 8.23
N ILE A 115 -1.11 2.37 7.37
CA ILE A 115 -1.94 1.84 6.28
C ILE A 115 -1.33 2.33 4.97
N LEU A 116 -0.66 1.42 4.25
CA LEU A 116 0.17 1.76 3.10
C LEU A 116 -0.39 1.09 1.84
N GLN A 117 -0.45 1.84 0.74
CA GLN A 117 -0.80 1.31 -0.58
C GLN A 117 0.31 1.69 -1.57
N PRO A 118 1.43 0.93 -1.61
CA PRO A 118 2.46 1.08 -2.63
C PRO A 118 1.96 0.64 -4.01
N GLN A 119 2.37 1.33 -5.06
CA GLN A 119 2.07 0.97 -6.46
C GLN A 119 3.16 0.08 -7.09
N GLN A 120 4.37 0.10 -6.53
CA GLN A 120 5.55 -0.65 -6.98
C GLN A 120 6.49 -0.88 -5.79
N ASP A 121 7.50 -1.75 -5.95
CA ASP A 121 8.51 -2.06 -4.93
C ASP A 121 7.87 -2.47 -3.59
N ILE A 122 6.80 -3.27 -3.67
CA ILE A 122 5.96 -3.63 -2.51
C ILE A 122 6.77 -4.46 -1.50
N ASP A 123 7.65 -5.32 -2.00
CA ASP A 123 8.53 -6.14 -1.17
C ASP A 123 9.54 -5.31 -0.38
N GLU A 124 10.06 -4.23 -0.98
CA GLU A 124 10.93 -3.28 -0.29
C GLU A 124 10.19 -2.54 0.82
N VAL A 125 8.91 -2.21 0.62
CA VAL A 125 8.07 -1.62 1.69
C VAL A 125 7.92 -2.62 2.85
N ARG A 126 7.63 -3.90 2.56
CA ARG A 126 7.52 -4.94 3.60
C ARG A 126 8.83 -5.12 4.37
N LYS A 127 9.97 -5.24 3.68
CA LYS A 127 11.31 -5.33 4.30
C LYS A 127 11.61 -4.11 5.16
N TYR A 128 11.29 -2.92 4.66
CA TYR A 128 11.52 -1.69 5.40
C TYR A 128 10.68 -1.61 6.67
N LEU A 129 9.40 -1.98 6.62
CA LEU A 129 8.53 -2.04 7.81
C LEU A 129 9.14 -2.94 8.90
N HIS A 130 9.57 -4.15 8.55
CA HIS A 130 10.25 -5.05 9.50
C HIS A 130 11.52 -4.41 10.07
N SER A 131 12.31 -3.72 9.23
CA SER A 131 13.55 -3.06 9.67
C SER A 131 13.36 -1.91 10.66
N ILE A 132 12.12 -1.39 10.79
CA ILE A 132 11.77 -0.30 11.71
C ILE A 132 10.87 -0.76 12.86
N GLY A 133 10.80 -2.07 13.13
CA GLY A 133 10.04 -2.61 14.27
C GLY A 133 8.52 -2.63 14.06
N PHE A 134 8.09 -2.76 12.80
CA PHE A 134 6.68 -2.98 12.46
C PHE A 134 6.50 -4.36 11.85
N LYS A 135 5.42 -5.04 12.26
CA LYS A 135 4.94 -6.27 11.65
C LYS A 135 3.72 -6.00 10.78
N ILE A 136 3.48 -6.86 9.81
CA ILE A 136 2.32 -6.79 8.93
C ILE A 136 1.16 -7.52 9.61
N GLU A 137 0.24 -6.75 10.20
CA GLU A 137 -0.96 -7.30 10.84
C GLU A 137 -1.95 -7.81 9.80
N ASP A 138 -2.10 -7.07 8.70
CA ASP A 138 -3.05 -7.43 7.67
C ASP A 138 -2.64 -6.94 6.28
N GLU A 139 -3.14 -7.61 5.25
CA GLU A 139 -3.06 -7.18 3.85
C GLU A 139 -4.40 -7.36 3.13
N ASP A 140 -4.63 -6.54 2.12
CA ASP A 140 -5.74 -6.72 1.18
C ASP A 140 -5.28 -6.61 -0.25
N PHE A 141 -6.00 -7.30 -1.14
CA PHE A 141 -5.71 -7.34 -2.55
C PHE A 141 -7.00 -7.09 -3.32
N VAL A 142 -7.07 -5.94 -4.00
CA VAL A 142 -8.27 -5.50 -4.72
C VAL A 142 -7.94 -5.14 -6.15
N GLN A 143 -8.95 -5.25 -7.00
CA GLN A 143 -8.92 -4.77 -8.37
C GLN A 143 -9.85 -3.56 -8.48
N ASP A 144 -9.32 -2.45 -8.97
CA ASP A 144 -10.08 -1.24 -9.31
C ASP A 144 -9.78 -0.95 -10.78
N ASP A 145 -10.82 -0.96 -11.62
CA ASP A 145 -10.73 -1.07 -13.08
C ASP A 145 -9.86 -2.28 -13.53
N GLU A 146 -8.82 -2.05 -14.33
CA GLU A 146 -7.91 -3.09 -14.84
C GLU A 146 -6.63 -3.23 -14.00
N LYS A 147 -6.56 -2.56 -12.84
CA LYS A 147 -5.35 -2.49 -12.02
C LYS A 147 -5.56 -3.19 -10.68
N TYR A 148 -4.50 -3.85 -10.22
CA TYR A 148 -4.45 -4.53 -8.94
C TYR A 148 -3.71 -3.69 -7.92
N TYR A 149 -4.22 -3.66 -6.70
CA TYR A 149 -3.69 -2.87 -5.60
C TYR A 149 -3.51 -3.73 -4.35
N THR A 150 -2.34 -3.63 -3.74
CA THR A 150 -2.05 -4.22 -2.43
C THR A 150 -2.12 -3.14 -1.37
N ILE A 151 -2.88 -3.40 -0.32
CA ILE A 151 -2.93 -2.60 0.90
C ILE A 151 -2.18 -3.37 1.97
N ILE A 152 -1.23 -2.71 2.64
CA ILE A 152 -0.44 -3.25 3.75
C ILE A 152 -0.86 -2.51 5.02
N VAL A 153 -1.23 -3.27 6.04
CA VAL A 153 -1.55 -2.77 7.37
C VAL A 153 -0.46 -3.25 8.32
N ALA A 154 0.31 -2.31 8.84
CA ALA A 154 1.41 -2.59 9.74
C ALA A 154 1.17 -1.97 11.12
N VAL A 155 1.58 -2.69 12.16
CA VAL A 155 1.49 -2.28 13.56
C VAL A 155 2.84 -2.51 14.26
N PRO A 156 3.13 -1.82 15.38
CA PRO A 156 4.36 -2.07 16.13
C PRO A 156 4.51 -3.55 16.51
N GLY A 157 5.70 -4.10 16.27
CA GLY A 157 6.02 -5.49 16.54
C GLY A 157 7.14 -6.01 15.67
N GLU A 158 7.86 -7.01 16.16
CA GLU A 158 8.92 -7.68 15.42
C GLU A 158 8.33 -8.82 14.58
N GLU A 159 8.74 -8.88 13.32
CA GLU A 159 8.39 -9.95 12.38
C GLU A 159 9.53 -10.14 11.38
N TYR A 160 9.65 -11.35 10.85
CA TYR A 160 10.55 -11.67 9.76
C TYR A 160 9.95 -12.79 8.93
N TYR A 161 10.14 -12.71 7.62
CA TYR A 161 9.77 -13.77 6.68
C TYR A 161 11.01 -14.52 6.21
N GLU A 162 10.94 -15.84 6.30
CA GLU A 162 12.04 -16.73 5.94
C GLU A 162 12.15 -16.87 4.42
N LYS A 163 11.00 -16.89 3.72
CA LYS A 163 10.97 -17.14 2.28
C LYS A 163 10.88 -15.82 1.54
N SER A 164 11.74 -15.61 0.54
CA SER A 164 11.77 -14.37 -0.24
C SER A 164 10.42 -14.04 -0.89
N TYR A 165 9.68 -15.06 -1.34
CA TYR A 165 8.37 -14.88 -1.95
C TYR A 165 7.31 -14.33 -0.98
N GLU A 166 7.48 -14.50 0.33
CA GLU A 166 6.59 -13.92 1.35
C GLU A 166 6.72 -12.39 1.35
N TYR A 167 7.93 -11.86 1.10
CA TYR A 167 8.13 -10.43 0.85
C TYR A 167 7.63 -10.03 -0.53
N THR A 168 7.85 -10.83 -1.58
CA THR A 168 7.42 -10.48 -2.94
C THR A 168 5.91 -10.39 -3.08
N TYR A 169 5.20 -11.41 -2.59
CA TYR A 169 3.77 -11.60 -2.82
C TYR A 169 2.91 -11.31 -1.59
N GLY A 170 3.52 -11.21 -0.41
CA GLY A 170 2.82 -10.91 0.84
C GLY A 170 2.39 -12.19 1.56
N LYS A 171 3.07 -12.50 2.68
CA LYS A 171 2.72 -13.66 3.50
C LYS A 171 1.25 -13.65 3.90
N CYS A 172 0.73 -12.50 4.36
CA CYS A 172 -0.66 -12.36 4.75
C CYS A 172 -1.61 -12.63 3.58
N LEU A 173 -1.31 -12.11 2.38
CA LEU A 173 -2.11 -12.41 1.18
C LEU A 173 -2.11 -13.90 0.82
N ILE A 174 -0.96 -14.56 0.94
CA ILE A 174 -0.81 -16.00 0.70
C ILE A 174 -1.64 -16.80 1.70
N GLU A 175 -1.55 -16.50 2.99
CA GLU A 175 -2.28 -17.19 4.05
C GLU A 175 -3.80 -16.94 3.97
N LYS A 176 -4.22 -15.75 3.55
CA LYS A 176 -5.64 -15.42 3.35
C LYS A 176 -6.29 -16.12 2.17
N LYS A 177 -5.51 -16.55 1.17
CA LYS A 177 -5.99 -17.23 -0.04
C LYS A 177 -7.17 -16.52 -0.72
N LEU A 178 -7.11 -15.20 -0.84
CA LEU A 178 -8.19 -14.43 -1.46
C LEU A 178 -8.42 -14.91 -2.91
N PRO A 179 -9.67 -15.18 -3.34
CA PRO A 179 -9.94 -15.69 -4.69
C PRO A 179 -9.33 -14.84 -5.80
N LEU A 180 -9.44 -13.51 -5.67
CA LEU A 180 -8.85 -12.57 -6.61
C LEU A 180 -7.31 -12.68 -6.66
N PHE A 181 -6.67 -12.83 -5.50
CA PHE A 181 -5.22 -12.99 -5.41
C PHE A 181 -4.76 -14.31 -6.05
N LYS A 182 -5.49 -15.40 -5.81
CA LYS A 182 -5.24 -16.70 -6.46
C LYS A 182 -5.35 -16.58 -7.98
N THR A 183 -6.44 -16.02 -8.49
CA THR A 183 -6.62 -15.79 -9.92
C THR A 183 -5.48 -14.94 -10.50
N TRP A 184 -5.06 -13.88 -9.79
CA TRP A 184 -3.96 -13.02 -10.23
C TRP A 184 -2.61 -13.75 -10.27
N ILE A 185 -2.28 -14.57 -9.27
CA ILE A 185 -1.05 -15.40 -9.25
C ILE A 185 -1.04 -16.36 -10.43
N THR A 186 -2.14 -17.09 -10.67
CA THR A 186 -2.27 -18.02 -11.80
C THR A 186 -2.14 -17.29 -13.14
N GLN A 187 -2.80 -16.14 -13.33
CA GLN A 187 -2.69 -15.33 -14.54
C GLN A 187 -1.26 -14.82 -14.76
N LYS A 188 -0.60 -14.36 -13.69
CA LYS A 188 0.78 -13.89 -13.74
C LYS A 188 1.73 -15.01 -14.16
N ARG A 189 1.55 -16.22 -13.63
CA ARG A 189 2.34 -17.41 -14.00
C ARG A 189 2.15 -17.75 -15.48
N HIS A 190 0.91 -17.85 -15.93
CA HIS A 190 0.62 -18.16 -17.34
C HIS A 190 1.19 -17.10 -18.29
N LYS A 191 1.14 -15.81 -17.93
CA LYS A 191 1.76 -14.75 -18.72
C LYS A 191 3.27 -14.95 -18.84
N GLN A 192 3.96 -15.29 -17.75
CA GLN A 192 5.39 -15.55 -17.78
C GLN A 192 5.74 -16.83 -18.57
N GLU A 193 4.95 -17.89 -18.44
CA GLU A 193 5.11 -19.12 -19.24
C GLU A 193 4.96 -18.83 -20.75
N CYS A 194 3.96 -18.04 -21.16
CA CYS A 194 3.80 -17.63 -22.55
C CYS A 194 5.01 -16.83 -23.06
N ILE A 195 5.56 -15.92 -22.24
CA ILE A 195 6.77 -15.16 -22.60
C ILE A 195 7.96 -16.10 -22.72
N TYR A 196 8.11 -17.06 -21.79
CA TYR A 196 9.17 -18.05 -21.82
C TYR A 196 9.12 -18.88 -23.11
N THR A 197 7.96 -19.44 -23.47
CA THR A 197 7.77 -20.19 -24.72
C THR A 197 8.05 -19.33 -25.96
N ALA A 198 7.63 -18.07 -25.97
CA ALA A 198 7.90 -17.16 -27.09
C ALA A 198 9.41 -16.86 -27.27
N LEU A 199 10.20 -16.99 -26.20
CA LEU A 199 11.65 -16.83 -26.24
C LEU A 199 12.39 -18.12 -26.61
N GLU A 200 11.77 -19.31 -26.54
CA GLU A 200 12.46 -20.60 -26.74
C GLU A 200 13.29 -20.66 -28.03
N SER A 201 12.77 -20.10 -29.13
CA SER A 201 13.45 -20.05 -30.43
C SER A 201 14.50 -18.95 -30.59
N GLN A 202 14.78 -18.17 -29.53
CA GLN A 202 15.80 -17.11 -29.53
C GLN A 202 17.07 -17.53 -28.79
N ASP A 203 18.22 -17.31 -29.44
CA ASP A 203 19.56 -17.70 -28.95
C ASP A 203 20.47 -16.51 -28.61
N SER A 204 19.94 -15.28 -28.61
CA SER A 204 20.72 -14.12 -28.17
C SER A 204 21.07 -14.22 -26.67
N GLN A 205 22.23 -13.68 -26.27
CA GLN A 205 22.64 -13.67 -24.85
C GLN A 205 21.57 -13.05 -23.94
N ASN A 206 20.95 -11.94 -24.36
CA ASN A 206 19.87 -11.30 -23.62
C ASN A 206 18.62 -12.20 -23.49
N ALA A 207 18.31 -12.98 -24.53
CA ALA A 207 17.19 -13.93 -24.48
C ALA A 207 17.47 -15.10 -23.52
N LEU A 208 18.70 -15.63 -23.51
CA LEU A 208 19.12 -16.67 -22.57
C LEU A 208 19.04 -16.19 -21.12
N GLN A 209 19.58 -15.00 -20.83
CA GLN A 209 19.49 -14.40 -19.49
C GLN A 209 18.02 -14.20 -19.06
N ARG A 210 17.18 -13.68 -19.96
CA ARG A 210 15.77 -13.46 -19.63
C ARG A 210 15.01 -14.78 -19.41
N LYS A 211 15.36 -15.86 -20.11
CA LYS A 211 14.80 -17.20 -19.89
C LYS A 211 15.13 -17.72 -18.48
N GLU A 212 16.37 -17.55 -18.02
CA GLU A 212 16.78 -17.96 -16.68
C GLU A 212 16.01 -17.19 -15.59
N GLU A 213 15.88 -15.87 -15.74
CA GLU A 213 15.07 -15.03 -14.84
C GLU A 213 13.60 -15.49 -14.82
N LEU A 214 12.99 -15.70 -15.99
CA LEU A 214 11.61 -16.16 -16.10
C LEU A 214 11.42 -17.54 -15.47
N MET A 215 12.38 -18.45 -15.61
CA MET A 215 12.30 -19.78 -15.01
C MET A 215 12.26 -19.70 -13.47
N GLN A 216 13.09 -18.84 -12.88
CA GLN A 216 13.08 -18.58 -11.43
C GLN A 216 11.78 -17.91 -10.99
N GLU A 217 11.29 -16.92 -11.73
CA GLU A 217 10.02 -16.24 -11.47
C GLU A 217 8.83 -17.23 -11.53
N ILE A 218 8.77 -18.09 -12.55
CA ILE A 218 7.72 -19.12 -12.73
C ILE A 218 7.78 -20.14 -11.60
N GLN A 219 8.97 -20.61 -11.23
CA GLN A 219 9.14 -21.56 -10.12
C GLN A 219 8.64 -20.95 -8.80
N THR A 220 9.00 -19.70 -8.53
CA THR A 220 8.51 -18.96 -7.36
C THR A 220 6.98 -18.84 -7.37
N LEU A 221 6.38 -18.53 -8.51
CA LEU A 221 4.92 -18.47 -8.63
C LEU A 221 4.25 -19.82 -8.40
N ARG A 222 4.85 -20.93 -8.84
CA ARG A 222 4.33 -22.28 -8.56
C ARG A 222 4.36 -22.60 -7.08
N GLU A 223 5.42 -22.20 -6.36
CA GLU A 223 5.50 -22.36 -4.92
C GLU A 223 4.41 -21.56 -4.19
N VAL A 224 4.17 -20.32 -4.62
CA VAL A 224 3.09 -19.50 -4.08
C VAL A 224 1.72 -20.11 -4.42
N GLU A 225 1.49 -20.54 -5.65
CA GLU A 225 0.24 -21.15 -6.09
C GLU A 225 -0.07 -22.43 -5.28
N ALA A 226 0.94 -23.26 -4.99
CA ALA A 226 0.79 -24.43 -4.14
C ALA A 226 0.40 -24.10 -2.69
N CYS A 227 0.74 -22.90 -2.20
CA CYS A 227 0.29 -22.41 -0.90
C CYS A 227 -1.18 -21.94 -0.92
N LEU A 228 -1.72 -21.63 -2.10
CA LEU A 228 -3.07 -21.07 -2.32
C LEU A 228 -4.14 -22.15 -2.60
N ASP A 229 -3.75 -23.42 -2.70
CA ASP A 229 -4.64 -24.58 -2.74
C ASP A 229 -5.11 -24.99 -1.34
#